data_AF-A0A9N6WNQ3-F1
#
_entry.id   AF-A0A9N6WNQ3-F1
#
_cell.length_a   1.000
_cell.length_b   1.000
_cell.length_c   1.000
_cell.angle_alpha   90.00
_cell.angle_beta   90.00
_cell.angle_gamma   90.00
#
_symmetry.space_group_name_H-M   'P 1'
#
loop_
_entity.id
_entity.type
_entity.pdbx_description
1 polymer ?
#
loop_
_entity_poly.entity_id
_entity_poly.type
_entity_poly.pdbx_seq_one_letter_code
_entity_poly.pdbx_strand_id
1 'polypeptide(L)'
;MHLLKENGVSQVEELLAECCDPNRKRLMVQVFDELSNALCRVADLAEFLRIASPDRAVGGASERACIAIATLVEQLNTHAELYKELKRVVDNGDHFATTAMDNYVAQLFLFDFEQCGIHLPEAQRRQVVALNEHILQLGQLFSNNAHQSRSVSKEDLPPHIRHQYEKIPIHSLRGIEIFIPGIEFRDRFALDGENITINGLYTDAANEVAREAAYKIYLYPSEEQEMVLVKLLKARHQLARLCGFPSYSHRTLRGSLAESPEMVVDFLDSLTAELKPRAARDYNTMRDMKKHTNPSSRDLAVWDTPYFTGLARRQVTGYSDDLAPYFSLGSCMEGLDMLFHTLYGIRLRLCPLKPGEAWSSDIYKIQVVHESEGFIGHIYCDFYDRPRKPHQDCHFTIVGGKELPDGTYQNPVVVLMLTLPSPAWGTPSLLTPNMADNLFHEMGHAMHSMLA
;
A
#
# COMPACT_ATOMS: atom_id res chain seq x y z
N MET A 1 9.00 20.37 -9.97
CA MET A 1 7.97 19.49 -10.56
C MET A 1 7.70 19.78 -12.04
N HIS A 2 7.29 20.99 -12.43
CA HIS A 2 6.97 21.29 -13.84
C HIS A 2 8.13 21.01 -14.81
N LEU A 3 9.32 21.56 -14.54
CA LEU A 3 10.53 21.32 -15.33
C LEU A 3 10.95 19.84 -15.36
N LEU A 4 10.81 19.14 -14.23
CA LEU A 4 11.12 17.71 -14.14
C LEU A 4 10.22 16.89 -15.08
N LYS A 5 8.93 17.21 -15.09
CA LYS A 5 7.95 16.62 -16.01
C LYS A 5 8.28 16.94 -17.47
N GLU A 6 8.58 18.21 -17.81
CA GLU A 6 8.91 18.59 -19.19
C GLU A 6 10.16 17.90 -19.71
N ASN A 7 11.23 17.85 -18.89
CA ASN A 7 12.46 17.14 -19.25
C ASN A 7 12.21 15.63 -19.42
N GLY A 8 11.42 15.01 -18.53
CA GLY A 8 11.07 13.60 -18.65
C GLY A 8 10.28 13.29 -19.91
N VAL A 9 9.29 14.11 -20.25
CA VAL A 9 8.50 13.96 -21.49
C VAL A 9 9.39 14.11 -22.73
N SER A 10 10.25 15.14 -22.78
CA SER A 10 11.17 15.35 -23.90
C SER A 10 12.13 14.16 -24.08
N GLN A 11 12.65 13.62 -22.99
CA GLN A 11 13.53 12.45 -23.02
C GLN A 11 12.78 11.21 -23.56
N VAL A 12 11.54 10.99 -23.14
CA VAL A 12 10.71 9.89 -23.64
C VAL A 12 10.44 10.00 -25.14
N GLU A 13 10.19 11.21 -25.66
CA GLU A 13 9.98 11.44 -27.09
C GLU A 13 11.23 11.09 -27.92
N GLU A 14 12.43 11.47 -27.44
CA GLU A 14 13.70 11.12 -28.07
C GLU A 14 13.95 9.60 -28.08
N LEU A 15 13.70 8.93 -26.95
CA LEU A 15 13.88 7.49 -26.81
C LEU A 15 12.85 6.70 -27.64
N LEU A 16 11.61 7.18 -27.73
CA LEU A 16 10.59 6.59 -28.59
C LEU A 16 11.00 6.65 -30.06
N ALA A 17 11.54 7.79 -30.50
CA ALA A 17 12.06 7.95 -31.86
C ALA A 17 13.21 6.97 -32.14
N GLU A 18 14.12 6.77 -31.18
CA GLU A 18 15.21 5.80 -31.30
C GLU A 18 14.70 4.34 -31.36
N CYS A 19 13.70 3.97 -30.56
CA CYS A 19 13.09 2.63 -30.63
C CYS A 19 12.51 2.33 -32.03
N CYS A 20 11.98 3.35 -32.70
CA CYS A 20 11.36 3.22 -34.02
C CYS A 20 12.34 3.42 -35.18
N ASP A 21 13.61 3.77 -34.92
CA ASP A 21 14.64 3.95 -35.95
C ASP A 21 15.26 2.59 -36.33
N PRO A 22 15.18 2.16 -37.61
CA PRO A 22 15.87 0.97 -38.09
C PRO A 22 17.39 1.00 -37.87
N ASN A 23 17.99 2.18 -37.74
CA ASN A 23 19.42 2.41 -37.52
C ASN A 23 19.77 2.72 -36.05
N ARG A 24 18.90 2.30 -35.11
CA ARG A 24 19.15 2.40 -33.66
C ARG A 24 20.57 1.96 -33.30
N LYS A 25 21.20 2.71 -32.38
CA LYS A 25 22.60 2.54 -31.99
C LYS A 25 22.82 1.63 -30.77
N ARG A 26 21.73 1.25 -30.09
CA ARG A 26 21.73 0.52 -28.82
C ARG A 26 20.84 -0.72 -28.88
N LEU A 27 20.95 -1.61 -27.91
CA LEU A 27 20.01 -2.71 -27.76
C LEU A 27 18.61 -2.16 -27.51
N MET A 28 17.57 -2.77 -28.07
CA MET A 28 16.18 -2.36 -27.86
C MET A 28 15.86 -2.27 -26.37
N VAL A 29 16.26 -3.29 -25.60
CA VAL A 29 16.02 -3.35 -24.15
C VAL A 29 16.69 -2.24 -23.37
N GLN A 30 17.86 -1.75 -23.80
CA GLN A 30 18.54 -0.63 -23.14
C GLN A 30 17.76 0.67 -23.33
N VAL A 31 17.20 0.89 -24.54
CA VAL A 31 16.37 2.07 -24.82
C VAL A 31 15.06 2.00 -24.04
N PHE A 32 14.43 0.82 -23.97
CA PHE A 32 13.23 0.59 -23.18
C PHE A 32 13.46 0.80 -21.67
N ASP A 33 14.54 0.28 -21.13
CA ASP A 33 14.91 0.46 -19.73
C ASP A 33 15.23 1.94 -19.41
N GLU A 34 15.84 2.67 -20.33
CA GLU A 34 16.03 4.12 -20.17
C GLU A 34 14.73 4.91 -20.25
N LEU A 35 13.82 4.50 -21.14
CA LEU A 35 12.48 5.07 -21.25
C LEU A 35 11.67 4.85 -19.97
N SER A 36 11.72 3.64 -19.41
CA SER A 36 11.11 3.32 -18.11
C SER A 36 11.71 4.16 -16.99
N ASN A 37 13.03 4.24 -16.88
CA ASN A 37 13.70 5.06 -15.86
C ASN A 37 13.33 6.56 -15.97
N ALA A 38 13.23 7.10 -17.19
CA ALA A 38 12.82 8.49 -17.41
C ALA A 38 11.40 8.78 -16.90
N LEU A 39 10.46 7.84 -17.13
CA LEU A 39 9.09 7.92 -16.62
C LEU A 39 9.03 7.78 -15.10
N CYS A 40 9.64 6.73 -14.54
CA CYS A 40 9.61 6.41 -13.11
C CYS A 40 10.17 7.55 -12.26
N ARG A 41 11.30 8.16 -12.66
CA ARG A 41 11.90 9.30 -11.94
C ARG A 41 10.97 10.51 -11.79
N VAL A 42 10.00 10.67 -12.68
CA VAL A 42 8.96 11.70 -12.56
C VAL A 42 7.75 11.15 -11.81
N ALA A 43 7.26 9.97 -12.20
CA ALA A 43 6.06 9.35 -11.67
C ALA A 43 6.16 9.13 -10.16
N ASP A 44 7.25 8.49 -9.71
CA ASP A 44 7.39 8.04 -8.33
C ASP A 44 7.55 9.22 -7.38
N LEU A 45 8.35 10.22 -7.76
CA LEU A 45 8.49 11.45 -6.99
C LEU A 45 7.19 12.25 -6.94
N ALA A 46 6.47 12.35 -8.06
CA ALA A 46 5.20 13.04 -8.12
C ALA A 46 4.15 12.33 -7.26
N GLU A 47 4.06 11.00 -7.33
CA GLU A 47 3.10 10.24 -6.54
C GLU A 47 3.39 10.39 -5.05
N PHE A 48 4.65 10.26 -4.65
CA PHE A 48 5.06 10.49 -3.28
C PHE A 48 4.69 11.91 -2.80
N LEU A 49 5.06 12.95 -3.54
CA LEU A 49 4.81 14.34 -3.12
C LEU A 49 3.32 14.72 -3.14
N ARG A 50 2.52 14.10 -4.00
CA ARG A 50 1.06 14.25 -4.02
C ARG A 50 0.44 13.77 -2.71
N ILE A 51 1.00 12.71 -2.13
CA ILE A 51 0.53 12.05 -0.89
C ILE A 51 1.10 12.73 0.36
N ALA A 52 2.41 12.96 0.40
CA ALA A 52 3.13 13.30 1.63
C ALA A 52 3.34 14.81 1.87
N SER A 53 3.28 15.63 0.82
CA SER A 53 3.63 17.05 0.94
C SER A 53 2.55 17.83 1.71
N PRO A 54 2.92 18.61 2.75
CA PRO A 54 1.98 19.49 3.44
C PRO A 54 1.61 20.74 2.61
N ASP A 55 2.41 21.07 1.60
CA ASP A 55 2.17 22.21 0.71
C ASP A 55 1.19 21.84 -0.41
N ARG A 56 0.01 22.48 -0.40
CA ARG A 56 -1.04 22.25 -1.41
C ARG A 56 -0.60 22.61 -2.83
N ALA A 57 0.30 23.58 -3.01
CA ALA A 57 0.80 23.94 -4.33
C ALA A 57 1.69 22.82 -4.89
N VAL A 58 2.53 22.21 -4.04
CA VAL A 58 3.35 21.05 -4.38
C VAL A 58 2.45 19.84 -4.66
N GLY A 59 1.50 19.56 -3.77
CA GLY A 59 0.54 18.46 -3.97
C GLY A 59 -0.22 18.59 -5.29
N GLY A 60 -0.80 19.76 -5.57
CA GLY A 60 -1.52 20.01 -6.82
C GLY A 60 -0.63 20.00 -8.07
N ALA A 61 0.63 20.43 -7.99
CA ALA A 61 1.57 20.30 -9.10
C ALA A 61 1.98 18.85 -9.36
N SER A 62 2.07 18.05 -8.30
CA SER A 62 2.41 16.63 -8.36
C SER A 62 1.25 15.81 -8.91
N GLU A 63 0.00 16.09 -8.50
CA GLU A 63 -1.22 15.53 -9.09
C GLU A 63 -1.25 15.72 -10.62
N ARG A 64 -0.98 16.94 -11.11
CA ARG A 64 -0.92 17.21 -12.56
C ARG A 64 0.20 16.45 -13.25
N ALA A 65 1.34 16.25 -12.58
CA ALA A 65 2.45 15.46 -13.13
C ALA A 65 2.06 13.97 -13.21
N CYS A 66 1.45 13.40 -12.18
CA CYS A 66 0.95 12.02 -12.20
C CYS A 66 -0.04 11.80 -13.35
N ILE A 67 -1.01 12.71 -13.55
CA ILE A 67 -1.98 12.63 -14.66
C ILE A 67 -1.28 12.66 -16.02
N ALA A 68 -0.32 13.58 -16.20
CA ALA A 68 0.41 13.70 -17.45
C ALA A 68 1.24 12.44 -17.76
N ILE A 69 1.97 11.92 -16.77
CA ILE A 69 2.78 10.71 -16.94
C ILE A 69 1.90 9.47 -17.15
N ALA A 70 0.79 9.32 -16.43
CA ALA A 70 -0.16 8.24 -16.66
C ALA A 70 -0.74 8.26 -18.08
N THR A 71 -1.03 9.46 -18.61
CA THR A 71 -1.48 9.62 -20.00
C THR A 71 -0.39 9.19 -20.99
N LEU A 72 0.86 9.57 -20.74
CA LEU A 72 1.99 9.18 -21.59
C LEU A 72 2.27 7.68 -21.56
N VAL A 73 2.21 7.05 -20.38
CA VAL A 73 2.33 5.59 -20.21
C VAL A 73 1.24 4.87 -21.00
N GLU A 74 -0.01 5.33 -20.94
CA GLU A 74 -1.10 4.75 -21.73
C GLU A 74 -0.87 4.91 -23.24
N GLN A 75 -0.39 6.07 -23.69
CA GLN A 75 -0.02 6.29 -25.09
C GLN A 75 1.08 5.33 -25.55
N LEU A 76 2.09 5.11 -24.71
CA LEU A 76 3.19 4.19 -24.99
C LEU A 76 2.70 2.73 -25.04
N ASN A 77 1.94 2.29 -24.04
CA ASN A 77 1.36 0.94 -23.98
C ASN A 77 0.40 0.65 -25.15
N THR A 78 -0.19 1.70 -25.73
CA THR A 78 -1.06 1.60 -26.90
C THR A 78 -0.35 1.89 -28.23
N HIS A 79 0.97 2.12 -28.23
CA HIS A 79 1.74 2.51 -29.41
C HIS A 79 2.07 1.32 -30.32
N ALA A 80 1.36 1.22 -31.45
CA ALA A 80 1.44 0.04 -32.32
C ALA A 80 2.82 -0.21 -32.94
N GLU A 81 3.54 0.83 -33.40
CA GLU A 81 4.87 0.63 -34.01
C GLU A 81 5.92 0.19 -32.99
N LEU A 82 5.98 0.84 -31.83
CA LEU A 82 6.80 0.43 -30.69
C LEU A 82 6.60 -1.05 -30.32
N TYR A 83 5.35 -1.50 -30.22
CA TYR A 83 5.03 -2.91 -30.00
C TYR A 83 5.53 -3.82 -31.12
N LYS A 84 5.33 -3.44 -32.40
CA LYS A 84 5.79 -4.24 -33.55
C LYS A 84 7.30 -4.40 -33.55
N GLU A 85 8.04 -3.32 -33.28
CA GLU A 85 9.51 -3.37 -33.24
C GLU A 85 10.03 -4.21 -32.08
N LEU A 86 9.46 -4.06 -30.88
CA LEU A 86 9.81 -4.92 -29.75
C LEU A 86 9.50 -6.40 -30.06
N LYS A 87 8.31 -6.67 -30.61
CA LYS A 87 7.93 -8.03 -31.01
C LYS A 87 8.87 -8.61 -32.06
N ARG A 88 9.29 -7.82 -33.06
CA ARG A 88 10.28 -8.24 -34.05
C ARG A 88 11.60 -8.61 -33.39
N VAL A 89 12.07 -7.84 -32.41
CA VAL A 89 13.30 -8.13 -31.66
C VAL A 89 13.16 -9.42 -30.85
N VAL A 90 12.03 -9.64 -30.18
CA VAL A 90 11.79 -10.86 -29.41
C VAL A 90 11.70 -12.10 -30.31
N ASP A 91 11.01 -12.00 -31.46
CA ASP A 91 10.77 -13.14 -32.35
C ASP A 91 12.00 -13.47 -33.23
N ASN A 92 12.73 -12.45 -33.71
CA ASN A 92 13.80 -12.60 -34.72
C ASN A 92 15.20 -12.21 -34.24
N GLY A 93 15.34 -11.66 -33.04
CA GLY A 93 16.58 -11.12 -32.49
C GLY A 93 16.78 -9.62 -32.73
N ASP A 94 17.59 -9.01 -31.87
CA ASP A 94 18.05 -7.62 -32.01
C ASP A 94 19.13 -7.50 -33.10
N HIS A 95 19.42 -6.27 -33.54
CA HIS A 95 20.53 -5.97 -34.46
C HIS A 95 21.90 -6.18 -33.80
N PHE A 96 21.95 -6.09 -32.47
CA PHE A 96 23.13 -6.33 -31.67
C PHE A 96 23.04 -7.66 -30.93
N ALA A 97 24.19 -8.20 -30.51
CA ALA A 97 24.23 -9.43 -29.72
C ALA A 97 23.56 -9.21 -28.36
N THR A 98 22.60 -10.08 -28.01
CA THR A 98 21.88 -10.06 -26.74
C THR A 98 22.39 -11.15 -25.79
N THR A 99 22.32 -10.87 -24.49
CA THR A 99 22.49 -11.86 -23.42
C THR A 99 21.16 -12.56 -23.11
N ALA A 100 21.20 -13.60 -22.28
CA ALA A 100 19.98 -14.24 -21.78
C ALA A 100 19.11 -13.27 -20.96
N MET A 101 19.73 -12.36 -20.20
CA MET A 101 19.02 -11.37 -19.40
C MET A 101 18.32 -10.34 -20.29
N ASP A 102 18.99 -9.87 -21.36
CA ASP A 102 18.39 -8.95 -22.33
C ASP A 102 17.14 -9.58 -22.97
N ASN A 103 17.23 -10.84 -23.40
CA ASN A 103 16.09 -11.53 -24.00
C ASN A 103 14.93 -11.72 -23.00
N TYR A 104 15.24 -11.99 -21.73
CA TYR A 104 14.24 -12.11 -20.67
C TYR A 104 13.53 -10.78 -20.40
N VAL A 105 14.29 -9.68 -20.27
CA VAL A 105 13.73 -8.32 -20.07
C VAL A 105 12.87 -7.90 -21.27
N ALA A 106 13.30 -8.20 -22.51
CA ALA A 106 12.50 -7.95 -23.71
C ALA A 106 11.15 -8.69 -23.66
N GLN A 107 11.14 -9.93 -23.19
CA GLN A 107 9.92 -10.72 -23.02
C GLN A 107 8.99 -10.14 -21.95
N LEU A 108 9.54 -9.61 -20.86
CA LEU A 108 8.74 -8.93 -19.82
C LEU A 108 8.06 -7.68 -20.37
N PHE A 109 8.79 -6.82 -21.09
CA PHE A 109 8.17 -5.66 -21.74
C PHE A 109 7.09 -6.07 -22.75
N LEU A 110 7.35 -7.08 -23.57
CA LEU A 110 6.36 -7.59 -24.53
C LEU A 110 5.11 -8.13 -23.81
N PHE A 111 5.32 -8.82 -22.69
CA PHE A 111 4.24 -9.34 -21.86
C PHE A 111 3.34 -8.20 -21.32
N ASP A 112 3.93 -7.11 -20.83
CA ASP A 112 3.17 -5.95 -20.32
C ASP A 112 2.31 -5.30 -21.41
N PHE A 113 2.89 -5.12 -22.60
CA PHE A 113 2.16 -4.68 -23.79
C PHE A 113 0.94 -5.57 -24.10
N GLU A 114 1.15 -6.89 -24.11
CA GLU A 114 0.09 -7.84 -24.40
C GLU A 114 -0.96 -7.88 -23.29
N GLN A 115 -0.59 -7.64 -22.03
CA GLN A 115 -1.51 -7.53 -20.91
C GLN A 115 -2.45 -6.32 -21.06
N CYS A 116 -1.98 -5.23 -21.67
CA CYS A 116 -2.79 -4.08 -22.09
C CYS A 116 -3.63 -4.34 -23.36
N GLY A 117 -3.49 -5.51 -23.98
CA GLY A 117 -4.29 -5.91 -25.13
C GLY A 117 -3.83 -5.29 -26.46
N ILE A 118 -2.60 -4.77 -26.57
CA ILE A 118 -2.11 -4.12 -27.80
C ILE A 118 -2.16 -5.01 -29.06
N HIS A 119 -2.07 -6.33 -28.86
CA HIS A 119 -2.13 -7.34 -29.91
C HIS A 119 -3.53 -7.54 -30.50
N LEU A 120 -4.57 -7.03 -29.83
CA LEU A 120 -5.96 -7.17 -30.27
C LEU A 120 -6.27 -6.24 -31.46
N PRO A 121 -7.30 -6.55 -32.26
CA PRO A 121 -7.81 -5.65 -33.29
C PRO A 121 -8.24 -4.29 -32.71
N GLU A 122 -8.12 -3.22 -33.48
CA GLU A 122 -8.35 -1.84 -33.00
C GLU A 122 -9.71 -1.65 -32.29
N ALA A 123 -10.79 -2.22 -32.82
CA ALA A 123 -12.11 -2.14 -32.20
C ALA A 123 -12.15 -2.82 -30.82
N GLN A 124 -11.47 -3.96 -30.65
CA GLN A 124 -11.37 -4.65 -29.37
C GLN A 124 -10.44 -3.89 -28.41
N ARG A 125 -9.35 -3.31 -28.90
CA ARG A 125 -8.47 -2.46 -28.06
C ARG A 125 -9.20 -1.27 -27.45
N ARG A 126 -10.02 -0.57 -28.24
CA ARG A 126 -10.86 0.53 -27.73
C ARG A 126 -11.81 0.06 -26.63
N GLN A 127 -12.35 -1.15 -26.74
CA GLN A 127 -13.18 -1.75 -25.68
C GLN A 127 -12.36 -2.10 -24.43
N VAL A 128 -11.14 -2.63 -24.58
CA VAL A 128 -10.22 -2.89 -23.45
C VAL A 128 -9.92 -1.61 -22.69
N VAL A 129 -9.55 -0.53 -23.39
CA VAL A 129 -9.25 0.78 -22.77
C VAL A 129 -10.47 1.31 -22.01
N ALA A 130 -11.65 1.31 -22.64
CA ALA A 130 -12.89 1.75 -21.99
C ALA A 130 -13.26 0.91 -20.76
N LEU A 131 -13.03 -0.40 -20.81
CA LEU A 131 -13.26 -1.29 -19.66
C LEU A 131 -12.28 -1.04 -18.53
N ASN A 132 -10.99 -0.82 -18.82
CA ASN A 132 -9.98 -0.49 -17.80
C ASN A 132 -10.34 0.82 -17.09
N GLU A 133 -10.70 1.86 -17.83
CA GLU A 133 -11.15 3.14 -17.25
C GLU A 133 -12.38 2.95 -16.35
N HIS A 134 -13.38 2.20 -16.84
CA HIS A 134 -14.60 1.93 -16.08
C HIS A 134 -14.32 1.12 -14.81
N ILE A 135 -13.43 0.12 -14.86
CA ILE A 135 -12.99 -0.68 -13.71
C ILE A 135 -12.30 0.21 -12.68
N LEU A 136 -11.42 1.11 -13.12
CA LEU A 136 -10.72 2.05 -12.24
C LEU A 136 -11.71 2.98 -11.51
N GLN A 137 -12.65 3.58 -12.26
CA GLN A 137 -13.68 4.45 -11.70
C GLN A 137 -14.57 3.73 -10.68
N LEU A 138 -15.05 2.52 -11.02
CA LEU A 138 -15.86 1.70 -10.11
C LEU A 138 -15.05 1.27 -8.88
N GLY A 139 -13.77 0.93 -9.05
CA GLY A 139 -12.87 0.56 -7.96
C GLY A 139 -12.69 1.70 -6.96
N GLN A 140 -12.43 2.92 -7.45
CA GLN A 140 -12.31 4.11 -6.61
C GLN A 140 -13.62 4.43 -5.90
N LEU A 141 -14.75 4.36 -6.63
CA LEU A 141 -16.07 4.59 -6.05
C LEU A 141 -16.36 3.57 -4.94
N PHE A 142 -16.06 2.29 -5.14
CA PHE A 142 -16.23 1.27 -4.10
C PHE A 142 -15.32 1.55 -2.90
N SER A 143 -14.02 1.76 -3.12
CA SER A 143 -13.05 1.99 -2.05
C SER A 143 -13.37 3.21 -1.19
N ASN A 144 -13.83 4.31 -1.81
CA ASN A 144 -14.16 5.56 -1.11
C ASN A 144 -15.42 5.43 -0.22
N ASN A 145 -16.29 4.47 -0.51
CA ASN A 145 -17.56 4.31 0.17
C ASN A 145 -17.60 3.08 1.08
N ALA A 146 -16.69 2.12 0.90
CA ALA A 146 -16.64 0.87 1.67
C ALA A 146 -16.35 1.07 3.17
N HIS A 147 -15.63 2.13 3.54
CA HIS A 147 -15.20 2.41 4.91
C HIS A 147 -15.87 3.65 5.53
N GLN A 148 -16.93 4.16 4.90
CA GLN A 148 -17.61 5.36 5.39
C GLN A 148 -18.28 5.12 6.74
N SER A 149 -18.15 6.12 7.60
CA SER A 149 -18.88 6.19 8.86
C SER A 149 -20.38 6.11 8.63
N ARG A 150 -21.06 5.37 9.52
CA ARG A 150 -22.51 5.16 9.44
C ARG A 150 -23.19 5.98 10.52
N SER A 151 -24.19 6.78 10.15
CA SER A 151 -25.02 7.52 11.11
C SER A 151 -26.40 6.90 11.21
N VAL A 152 -26.87 6.70 12.44
CA VAL A 152 -28.17 6.09 12.74
C VAL A 152 -28.87 6.92 13.80
N SER A 153 -30.19 7.07 13.71
CA SER A 153 -30.96 7.74 14.75
C SER A 153 -30.89 6.95 16.07
N LYS A 154 -30.80 7.66 17.20
CA LYS A 154 -30.92 7.06 18.54
C LYS A 154 -32.21 6.28 18.74
N GLU A 155 -33.26 6.63 18.00
CA GLU A 155 -34.57 5.99 18.11
C GLU A 155 -34.59 4.60 17.46
N ASP A 156 -33.75 4.38 16.45
CA ASP A 156 -33.63 3.10 15.74
C ASP A 156 -32.74 2.10 16.50
N LEU A 157 -32.04 2.55 17.54
CA LEU A 157 -31.21 1.67 18.37
C LEU A 157 -32.08 0.88 19.36
N PRO A 158 -31.76 -0.41 19.59
CA PRO A 158 -32.48 -1.20 20.57
C PRO A 158 -32.47 -0.54 21.96
N PRO A 159 -33.59 -0.55 22.71
CA PRO A 159 -33.72 0.18 23.98
C PRO A 159 -32.64 -0.16 25.03
N HIS A 160 -32.16 -1.41 25.03
CA HIS A 160 -31.12 -1.88 25.96
C HIS A 160 -29.72 -1.33 25.66
N ILE A 161 -29.50 -0.73 24.47
CA ILE A 161 -28.25 -0.05 24.10
C ILE A 161 -28.39 1.47 24.23
N ARG A 162 -29.60 2.00 23.99
CA ARG A 162 -29.91 3.45 24.05
C ARG A 162 -29.39 4.13 25.32
N HIS A 163 -29.60 3.52 26.49
CA HIS A 163 -29.14 4.04 27.79
C HIS A 163 -27.62 4.07 27.98
N GLN A 164 -26.86 3.28 27.22
CA GLN A 164 -25.39 3.31 27.26
C GLN A 164 -24.85 4.58 26.59
N TYR A 165 -25.59 5.13 25.63
CA TYR A 165 -25.23 6.34 24.88
C TYR A 165 -25.72 7.64 25.55
N GLU A 166 -26.69 7.57 26.46
CA GLU A 166 -27.15 8.72 27.27
C GLU A 166 -26.11 9.17 28.32
N LYS A 167 -25.21 8.27 28.72
CA LYS A 167 -24.15 8.54 29.71
C LYS A 167 -22.89 9.18 29.13
N ILE A 168 -22.81 9.37 27.81
CA ILE A 168 -21.70 10.08 27.17
C ILE A 168 -22.04 11.57 27.22
N PRO A 169 -21.36 12.42 28.02
CA PRO A 169 -21.75 13.80 28.21
C PRO A 169 -21.66 14.58 26.90
N ILE A 170 -22.78 15.17 26.47
CA ILE A 170 -22.93 16.01 25.27
C ILE A 170 -21.97 17.21 25.28
N HIS A 171 -21.52 17.65 26.46
CA HIS A 171 -20.71 18.86 26.63
C HIS A 171 -19.20 18.65 26.51
N SER A 172 -18.73 17.40 26.39
CA SER A 172 -17.28 17.12 26.33
C SER A 172 -16.73 17.06 24.89
N LEU A 173 -17.54 17.36 23.87
CA LEU A 173 -17.20 17.19 22.45
C LEU A 173 -17.11 18.51 21.64
N ARG A 174 -17.28 19.68 22.27
CA ARG A 174 -16.96 20.95 21.60
C ARG A 174 -15.50 21.33 21.85
N GLY A 175 -14.64 20.98 20.88
CA GLY A 175 -13.46 21.78 20.54
C GLY A 175 -12.31 21.81 21.55
N ILE A 176 -12.01 20.71 22.25
CA ILE A 176 -10.73 20.58 22.96
C ILE A 176 -10.12 19.22 22.64
N GLU A 177 -9.12 19.23 21.74
CA GLU A 177 -8.14 18.17 21.57
C GLU A 177 -7.29 18.10 22.86
N ILE A 178 -7.57 17.12 23.72
CA ILE A 178 -6.65 16.74 24.78
C ILE A 178 -6.08 15.39 24.39
N PHE A 179 -4.85 15.41 23.87
CA PHE A 179 -4.03 14.23 23.62
C PHE A 179 -3.64 13.62 24.97
N ILE A 180 -4.22 12.47 25.30
CA ILE A 180 -3.74 11.60 26.38
C ILE A 180 -3.15 10.36 25.70
N PRO A 181 -1.84 10.10 25.81
CA PRO A 181 -1.22 8.92 25.20
C PRO A 181 -1.85 7.64 25.77
N GLY A 182 -2.20 6.69 24.89
CA GLY A 182 -2.61 5.34 25.29
C GLY A 182 -4.11 5.10 25.52
N ILE A 183 -5.01 6.02 25.13
CA ILE A 183 -6.46 5.84 25.25
C ILE A 183 -7.16 6.11 23.90
N GLU A 184 -7.31 5.07 23.05
CA GLU A 184 -8.11 5.09 21.82
C GLU A 184 -9.64 5.02 22.08
N PHE A 185 -10.16 5.75 23.06
CA PHE A 185 -11.56 5.62 23.46
C PHE A 185 -12.52 6.59 22.75
N ARG A 186 -12.04 7.52 21.92
CA ARG A 186 -12.85 8.72 21.59
C ARG A 186 -13.30 8.95 20.14
N ASP A 187 -12.85 8.17 19.16
CA ASP A 187 -13.22 8.41 17.76
C ASP A 187 -14.19 7.38 17.16
N ARG A 188 -14.65 6.38 17.91
CA ARG A 188 -15.45 5.28 17.32
C ARG A 188 -16.96 5.51 17.32
N PHE A 189 -17.48 6.31 18.25
CA PHE A 189 -18.88 6.71 18.34
C PHE A 189 -18.97 8.23 18.59
N ALA A 190 -19.47 8.98 17.61
CA ALA A 190 -19.72 10.41 17.73
C ALA A 190 -21.23 10.67 17.83
N LEU A 191 -21.63 11.53 18.78
CA LEU A 191 -23.02 12.00 18.90
C LEU A 191 -23.17 13.28 18.09
N ASP A 192 -24.01 13.26 17.06
CA ASP A 192 -24.39 14.43 16.28
C ASP A 192 -25.89 14.67 16.39
N GLY A 193 -26.29 15.50 17.36
CA GLY A 193 -27.69 15.74 17.69
C GLY A 193 -28.42 14.48 18.16
N GLU A 194 -29.44 14.06 17.39
CA GLU A 194 -30.22 12.84 17.62
C GLU A 194 -29.61 11.59 16.98
N ASN A 195 -28.54 11.75 16.20
CA ASN A 195 -27.87 10.65 15.52
C ASN A 195 -26.60 10.20 16.25
N ILE A 196 -26.28 8.93 16.09
CA ILE A 196 -25.04 8.30 16.52
C ILE A 196 -24.29 7.88 15.26
N THR A 197 -23.08 8.43 15.11
CA THR A 197 -22.17 8.12 14.02
C THR A 197 -21.12 7.12 14.49
N ILE A 198 -21.00 6.00 13.79
CA ILE A 198 -20.04 4.93 14.07
C ILE A 198 -18.95 4.94 13.00
N ASN A 199 -17.71 5.13 13.46
CA ASN A 199 -16.55 5.33 12.58
C ASN A 199 -15.67 4.07 12.45
N GLY A 200 -16.03 2.96 13.11
CA GLY A 200 -15.25 1.71 13.01
C GLY A 200 -15.78 0.59 13.88
N LEU A 201 -15.08 -0.54 13.82
CA LEU A 201 -15.34 -1.69 14.68
C LEU A 201 -14.86 -1.40 16.11
N TYR A 202 -15.66 -1.78 17.10
CA TYR A 202 -15.33 -1.60 18.52
C TYR A 202 -14.90 -2.92 19.16
N THR A 203 -13.88 -3.53 18.57
CA THR A 203 -13.47 -4.92 18.80
C THR A 203 -12.90 -5.22 20.18
N ASP A 204 -12.41 -4.20 20.89
CA ASP A 204 -11.72 -4.28 22.17
C ASP A 204 -12.64 -3.96 23.37
N ALA A 205 -13.85 -3.49 23.12
CA ALA A 205 -14.77 -3.08 24.18
C ALA A 205 -15.17 -4.26 25.07
N ALA A 206 -15.09 -4.11 26.39
CA ALA A 206 -15.55 -5.14 27.33
C ALA A 206 -17.06 -5.42 27.23
N ASN A 207 -17.83 -4.43 26.81
CA ASN A 207 -19.29 -4.52 26.69
C ASN A 207 -19.71 -5.21 25.37
N GLU A 208 -20.24 -6.43 25.48
CA GLU A 208 -20.74 -7.23 24.34
C GLU A 208 -21.72 -6.47 23.45
N VAL A 209 -22.64 -5.73 24.07
CA VAL A 209 -23.70 -4.99 23.37
C VAL A 209 -23.10 -3.85 22.52
N ALA A 210 -22.06 -3.19 23.03
CA ALA A 210 -21.36 -2.14 22.28
C ALA A 210 -20.59 -2.71 21.08
N ARG A 211 -19.97 -3.90 21.23
CA ARG A 211 -19.32 -4.61 20.13
C ARG A 211 -20.32 -5.02 19.06
N GLU A 212 -21.45 -5.58 19.47
CA GLU A 212 -22.53 -5.99 18.58
C GLU A 212 -23.09 -4.82 17.78
N ALA A 213 -23.41 -3.71 18.46
CA ALA A 213 -23.93 -2.50 17.83
C ALA A 213 -22.93 -1.93 16.82
N ALA A 214 -21.65 -1.77 17.21
CA ALA A 214 -20.59 -1.30 16.33
C ALA A 214 -20.50 -2.17 15.06
N TYR A 215 -20.43 -3.49 15.24
CA TYR A 215 -20.31 -4.45 14.15
C TYR A 215 -21.50 -4.36 13.18
N LYS A 216 -22.72 -4.47 13.70
CA LYS A 216 -23.94 -4.54 12.87
C LYS A 216 -24.22 -3.26 12.12
N ILE A 217 -23.94 -2.11 12.72
CA ILE A 217 -24.19 -0.80 12.10
C ILE A 217 -23.07 -0.46 11.13
N TYR A 218 -21.81 -0.60 11.54
CA TYR A 218 -20.67 -0.23 10.70
C TYR A 218 -20.58 -1.11 9.44
N LEU A 219 -20.80 -2.43 9.58
CA LEU A 219 -20.80 -3.38 8.47
C LEU A 219 -22.20 -3.64 7.87
N TYR A 220 -23.17 -2.77 8.14
CA TYR A 220 -24.50 -2.93 7.55
C TYR A 220 -24.42 -2.89 6.01
N PRO A 221 -25.03 -3.85 5.30
CA PRO A 221 -24.98 -3.89 3.83
C PRO A 221 -25.50 -2.60 3.20
N SER A 222 -24.82 -2.14 2.16
CA SER A 222 -25.29 -1.04 1.32
C SER A 222 -25.62 -1.56 -0.06
N GLU A 223 -26.90 -1.45 -0.44
CA GLU A 223 -27.37 -1.86 -1.77
C GLU A 223 -26.62 -1.10 -2.88
N GLU A 224 -26.31 0.18 -2.66
CA GLU A 224 -25.50 0.98 -3.59
C GLU A 224 -24.09 0.42 -3.78
N GLN A 225 -23.41 0.06 -2.68
CA GLN A 225 -22.09 -0.54 -2.74
C GLN A 225 -22.10 -1.93 -3.37
N GLU A 226 -23.13 -2.73 -3.08
CA GLU A 226 -23.33 -4.02 -3.73
C GLU A 226 -23.51 -3.87 -5.25
N MET A 227 -24.33 -2.91 -5.68
CA MET A 227 -24.50 -2.62 -7.11
C MET A 227 -23.19 -2.19 -7.78
N VAL A 228 -22.39 -1.35 -7.13
CA VAL A 228 -21.07 -0.94 -7.64
C VAL A 228 -20.13 -2.14 -7.76
N LEU A 229 -20.09 -3.01 -6.73
CA LEU A 229 -19.29 -4.22 -6.74
C LEU A 229 -19.70 -5.18 -7.86
N VAL A 230 -21.00 -5.41 -8.05
CA VAL A 230 -21.52 -6.26 -9.14
C VAL A 230 -21.14 -5.71 -10.51
N LYS A 231 -21.24 -4.39 -10.73
CA LYS A 231 -20.78 -3.76 -11.98
C LYS A 231 -19.28 -3.95 -12.18
N LEU A 232 -18.48 -3.79 -11.12
CA LEU A 232 -17.03 -3.97 -11.16
C LEU A 232 -16.65 -5.40 -11.55
N LEU A 233 -17.28 -6.39 -10.92
CA LEU A 233 -17.05 -7.81 -11.23
C LEU A 233 -17.44 -8.16 -12.68
N LYS A 234 -18.56 -7.63 -13.18
CA LYS A 234 -18.99 -7.82 -14.58
C LYS A 234 -18.00 -7.19 -15.56
N ALA A 235 -17.54 -5.96 -15.32
CA ALA A 235 -16.57 -5.28 -16.16
C ALA A 235 -15.23 -6.04 -16.20
N ARG A 236 -14.74 -6.49 -15.03
CA ARG A 236 -13.53 -7.34 -14.91
C ARG A 236 -13.67 -8.65 -15.68
N HIS A 237 -14.83 -9.31 -15.59
CA HIS A 237 -15.09 -10.53 -16.35
C HIS A 237 -15.09 -10.27 -17.87
N GLN A 238 -15.78 -9.23 -18.33
CA GLN A 238 -15.82 -8.84 -19.74
C GLN A 238 -14.42 -8.54 -20.29
N LEU A 239 -13.61 -7.78 -19.54
CA LEU A 239 -12.22 -7.49 -19.89
C LEU A 239 -11.40 -8.76 -20.05
N ALA A 240 -11.49 -9.69 -19.08
CA ALA A 240 -10.77 -10.96 -19.14
C ALA A 240 -11.15 -11.77 -20.39
N ARG A 241 -12.44 -11.91 -20.68
CA ARG A 241 -12.94 -12.63 -21.87
C ARG A 241 -12.46 -11.99 -23.17
N LEU A 242 -12.46 -10.66 -23.25
CA LEU A 242 -11.99 -9.91 -24.41
C LEU A 242 -10.49 -10.13 -24.66
N CYS A 243 -9.69 -10.22 -23.60
CA CYS A 243 -8.27 -10.54 -23.67
C CYS A 243 -7.97 -12.04 -23.77
N GLY A 244 -8.97 -12.90 -24.00
CA GLY A 244 -8.79 -14.34 -24.20
C GLY A 244 -8.62 -15.18 -22.91
N PHE A 245 -8.88 -14.61 -21.74
CA PHE A 245 -8.77 -15.31 -20.46
C PHE A 245 -10.11 -15.92 -19.99
N PRO A 246 -10.10 -17.07 -19.28
CA PRO A 246 -11.31 -17.65 -18.71
C PRO A 246 -11.98 -16.76 -17.65
N SER A 247 -11.18 -16.15 -16.78
CA SER A 247 -11.63 -15.26 -15.70
C SER A 247 -10.64 -14.13 -15.45
N TYR A 248 -11.06 -13.11 -14.69
CA TYR A 248 -10.17 -12.02 -14.32
C TYR A 248 -8.99 -12.49 -13.46
N SER A 249 -9.20 -13.48 -12.58
CA SER A 249 -8.11 -14.07 -11.79
C SER A 249 -7.05 -14.74 -12.66
N HIS A 250 -7.44 -15.45 -13.73
CA HIS A 250 -6.47 -15.99 -14.71
C HIS A 250 -5.66 -14.89 -15.39
N ARG A 251 -6.27 -13.72 -15.66
CA ARG A 251 -5.58 -12.58 -16.25
C ARG A 251 -4.61 -11.93 -15.26
N THR A 252 -5.03 -11.72 -14.01
CA THR A 252 -4.22 -11.03 -12.99
C THR A 252 -3.09 -11.89 -12.44
N LEU A 253 -3.28 -13.19 -12.31
CA LEU A 253 -2.27 -14.11 -11.76
C LEU A 253 -1.20 -14.51 -12.79
N ARG A 254 -1.43 -14.24 -14.09
CA ARG A 254 -0.42 -14.46 -15.12
C ARG A 254 0.77 -13.54 -14.84
N GLY A 255 1.94 -14.13 -14.62
CA GLY A 255 3.16 -13.41 -14.22
C GLY A 255 3.36 -13.28 -12.70
N SER A 256 2.41 -13.71 -11.89
CA SER A 256 2.59 -13.84 -10.43
C SER A 256 3.21 -15.20 -10.08
N LEU A 257 3.84 -15.32 -8.90
CA LEU A 257 4.35 -16.59 -8.38
C LEU A 257 3.27 -17.68 -8.23
N ALA A 258 2.01 -17.28 -8.07
CA ALA A 258 0.90 -18.21 -7.94
C ALA A 258 0.41 -18.72 -9.31
N GLU A 259 0.77 -18.06 -10.41
CA GLU A 259 0.50 -18.33 -11.84
C GLU A 259 -0.96 -18.57 -12.28
N SER A 260 -1.80 -19.26 -11.49
CA SER A 260 -3.18 -19.61 -11.78
C SER A 260 -4.08 -19.55 -10.54
N PRO A 261 -5.39 -19.31 -10.71
CA PRO A 261 -6.33 -19.32 -9.58
C PRO A 261 -6.49 -20.70 -8.95
N GLU A 262 -6.26 -21.78 -9.69
CA GLU A 262 -6.31 -23.16 -9.17
C GLU A 262 -5.22 -23.36 -8.11
N MET A 263 -3.98 -22.92 -8.38
CA MET A 263 -2.90 -23.02 -7.40
C MET A 263 -3.16 -22.18 -6.14
N VAL A 264 -3.80 -21.01 -6.29
CA VAL A 264 -4.23 -20.19 -5.15
C VAL A 264 -5.26 -20.95 -4.30
N VAL A 265 -6.27 -21.57 -4.94
CA VAL A 265 -7.30 -22.35 -4.22
C VAL A 265 -6.68 -23.54 -3.52
N ASP A 266 -5.83 -24.33 -4.20
CA ASP A 266 -5.16 -25.50 -3.61
C ASP A 266 -4.30 -25.12 -2.39
N PHE A 267 -3.59 -23.99 -2.47
CA PHE A 267 -2.82 -23.44 -1.36
C PHE A 267 -3.72 -23.06 -0.18
N LEU A 268 -4.80 -22.31 -0.42
CA LEU A 268 -5.72 -21.87 0.62
C LEU A 268 -6.47 -23.04 1.27
N ASP A 269 -6.84 -24.06 0.50
CA ASP A 269 -7.51 -25.26 1.00
C ASP A 269 -6.57 -26.10 1.87
N SER A 270 -5.32 -26.28 1.43
CA SER A 270 -4.28 -26.98 2.20
C SER A 270 -4.01 -26.26 3.53
N LEU A 271 -3.80 -24.94 3.48
CA LEU A 271 -3.59 -24.11 4.66
C LEU A 271 -4.79 -24.17 5.60
N THR A 272 -6.02 -24.13 5.06
CA THR A 272 -7.24 -24.24 5.85
C THR A 272 -7.34 -25.59 6.55
N ALA A 273 -7.02 -26.69 5.86
CA ALA A 273 -7.05 -28.03 6.42
C ALA A 273 -6.08 -28.18 7.61
N GLU A 274 -4.87 -27.62 7.50
CA GLU A 274 -3.85 -27.66 8.56
C GLU A 274 -4.20 -26.76 9.75
N LEU A 275 -4.74 -25.56 9.50
CA LEU A 275 -5.07 -24.59 10.56
C LEU A 275 -6.37 -24.94 11.29
N LYS A 276 -7.32 -25.63 10.65
CA LYS A 276 -8.65 -25.90 11.20
C LYS A 276 -8.66 -26.53 12.59
N PRO A 277 -7.84 -27.56 12.92
CA PRO A 277 -7.80 -28.13 14.27
C PRO A 277 -7.31 -27.12 15.32
N ARG A 278 -6.38 -26.23 14.97
CA ARG A 278 -5.87 -25.19 15.87
C ARG A 278 -6.90 -24.09 16.07
N ALA A 279 -7.48 -23.58 14.98
CA ALA A 279 -8.56 -22.60 15.02
C ALA A 279 -9.76 -23.10 15.84
N ALA A 280 -10.11 -24.39 15.75
CA ALA A 280 -11.17 -24.98 16.57
C ALA A 280 -10.83 -25.00 18.07
N ARG A 281 -9.57 -25.23 18.45
CA ARG A 281 -9.14 -25.12 19.85
C ARG A 281 -9.21 -23.68 20.35
N ASP A 282 -8.74 -22.74 19.55
CA ASP A 282 -8.77 -21.32 19.90
C ASP A 282 -10.22 -20.83 20.04
N TYR A 283 -11.11 -21.25 19.13
CA TYR A 283 -12.54 -20.98 19.22
C TYR A 283 -13.19 -21.55 20.48
N ASN A 284 -12.89 -22.81 20.83
CA ASN A 284 -13.41 -23.42 22.05
C ASN A 284 -12.92 -22.68 23.31
N THR A 285 -11.65 -22.28 23.34
CA THR A 285 -11.09 -21.45 24.43
C THR A 285 -11.85 -20.12 24.56
N MET A 286 -12.07 -19.41 23.46
CA MET A 286 -12.83 -18.15 23.46
C MET A 286 -14.28 -18.35 23.90
N ARG A 287 -14.93 -19.44 23.45
CA ARG A 287 -16.29 -19.78 23.86
C ARG A 287 -16.38 -20.04 25.37
N ASP A 288 -15.40 -20.75 25.93
CA ASP A 288 -15.37 -21.03 27.36
C ASP A 288 -15.11 -19.74 28.15
N MET A 289 -14.22 -18.85 27.69
CA MET A 289 -14.03 -17.52 28.26
C MET A 289 -15.34 -16.71 28.27
N LYS A 290 -16.08 -16.71 27.16
CA LYS A 290 -17.38 -16.02 27.06
C LYS A 290 -18.37 -16.54 28.09
N LYS A 291 -18.52 -17.86 28.23
CA LYS A 291 -19.40 -18.50 29.23
C LYS A 291 -19.05 -18.09 30.66
N HIS A 292 -17.77 -17.95 30.99
CA HIS A 292 -17.36 -17.49 32.31
C HIS A 292 -17.69 -16.01 32.54
N THR A 293 -17.51 -15.16 31.52
CA THR A 293 -17.80 -13.71 31.64
C THR A 293 -19.30 -13.38 31.65
N ASN A 294 -20.11 -14.15 30.93
CA ASN A 294 -21.55 -13.93 30.84
C ASN A 294 -22.28 -15.29 30.67
N PRO A 295 -22.62 -15.98 31.78
CA PRO A 295 -23.23 -17.31 31.75
C PRO A 295 -24.59 -17.38 31.06
N SER A 296 -25.30 -16.26 30.94
CA SER A 296 -26.58 -16.16 30.23
C SER A 296 -26.43 -15.78 28.75
N SER A 297 -25.21 -15.52 28.27
CA SER A 297 -24.98 -15.16 26.87
C SER A 297 -25.13 -16.36 25.93
N ARG A 298 -25.42 -16.06 24.67
CA ARG A 298 -25.45 -17.02 23.57
C ARG A 298 -24.02 -17.46 23.21
N ASP A 299 -23.90 -18.37 22.25
CA ASP A 299 -22.60 -18.81 21.72
C ASP A 299 -21.74 -17.62 21.21
N LEU A 300 -20.45 -17.88 20.94
CA LEU A 300 -19.50 -16.87 20.48
C LEU A 300 -19.97 -16.25 19.14
N ALA A 301 -20.23 -14.94 19.13
CA ALA A 301 -20.63 -14.21 17.93
C ALA A 301 -19.41 -13.66 17.17
N VAL A 302 -19.61 -13.24 15.93
CA VAL A 302 -18.53 -12.71 15.06
C VAL A 302 -17.83 -11.48 15.66
N TRP A 303 -18.57 -10.60 16.33
CA TRP A 303 -18.04 -9.41 17.00
C TRP A 303 -17.34 -9.69 18.34
N ASP A 304 -17.44 -10.91 18.86
CA ASP A 304 -16.75 -11.33 20.08
C ASP A 304 -15.34 -11.83 19.81
N THR A 305 -15.10 -12.36 18.60
CA THR A 305 -13.86 -13.06 18.26
C THR A 305 -12.62 -12.19 18.49
N PRO A 306 -12.54 -10.93 18.02
CA PRO A 306 -11.38 -10.06 18.31
C PRO A 306 -11.15 -9.80 19.81
N TYR A 307 -12.22 -9.56 20.57
CA TYR A 307 -12.16 -9.26 22.00
C TYR A 307 -11.55 -10.44 22.79
N PHE A 308 -12.12 -11.64 22.60
CA PHE A 308 -11.64 -12.84 23.29
C PHE A 308 -10.29 -13.32 22.76
N THR A 309 -9.94 -13.04 21.50
CA THR A 309 -8.57 -13.27 20.99
C THR A 309 -7.57 -12.42 21.77
N GLY A 310 -7.86 -11.13 21.99
CA GLY A 310 -7.02 -10.24 22.81
C GLY A 310 -6.90 -10.73 24.25
N LEU A 311 -8.02 -11.13 24.87
CA LEU A 311 -8.04 -11.66 26.23
C LEU A 311 -7.24 -12.97 26.36
N ALA A 312 -7.43 -13.90 25.42
CA ALA A 312 -6.70 -15.16 25.38
C ALA A 312 -5.20 -14.93 25.23
N ARG A 313 -4.79 -14.02 24.35
CA ARG A 313 -3.38 -13.64 24.17
C ARG A 313 -2.78 -13.15 25.49
N ARG A 314 -3.46 -12.25 26.21
CA ARG A 314 -3.01 -11.74 27.52
C ARG A 314 -2.86 -12.83 28.57
N GLN A 315 -3.81 -13.76 28.64
CA GLN A 315 -3.76 -14.88 29.59
C GLN A 315 -2.58 -15.82 29.32
N VAL A 316 -2.27 -16.09 28.06
CA VAL A 316 -1.16 -16.97 27.67
C VAL A 316 0.19 -16.31 27.88
N THR A 317 0.32 -15.02 27.55
CA THR A 317 1.62 -14.33 27.59
C THR A 317 2.01 -13.84 28.98
N GLY A 318 1.04 -13.56 29.87
CA GLY A 318 1.30 -13.14 31.25
C GLY A 318 1.93 -11.75 31.39
N TYR A 319 2.19 -11.04 30.28
CA TYR A 319 2.75 -9.69 30.27
C TYR A 319 1.64 -8.64 30.39
N SER A 320 1.90 -7.59 31.17
CA SER A 320 1.12 -6.35 31.10
C SER A 320 1.28 -5.73 29.71
N ASP A 321 0.19 -5.21 29.13
CA ASP A 321 0.05 -4.82 27.72
C ASP A 321 1.04 -3.76 27.18
N ASP A 322 1.94 -3.20 27.99
CA ASP A 322 2.81 -2.10 27.56
C ASP A 322 4.30 -2.48 27.50
N LEU A 323 4.69 -3.09 26.39
CA LEU A 323 6.10 -3.31 26.05
C LEU A 323 6.74 -2.05 25.41
N ALA A 324 5.96 -1.01 25.12
CA ALA A 324 6.45 0.17 24.39
C ALA A 324 7.65 0.88 25.06
N PRO A 325 7.79 0.92 26.40
CA PRO A 325 8.96 1.51 27.04
C PRO A 325 10.30 0.89 26.64
N TYR A 326 10.31 -0.35 26.14
CA TYR A 326 11.52 -1.05 25.68
C TYR A 326 11.82 -0.81 24.19
N PHE A 327 10.89 -0.23 23.44
CA PHE A 327 10.99 -0.02 21.99
C PHE A 327 11.01 1.48 21.67
N SER A 328 12.08 2.17 22.07
CA SER A 328 12.31 3.53 21.57
C SER A 328 12.68 3.49 20.08
N LEU A 329 12.25 4.48 19.29
CA LEU A 329 12.60 4.55 17.86
C LEU A 329 14.10 4.46 17.64
N GLY A 330 14.90 5.15 18.47
CA GLY A 330 16.35 5.12 18.39
C GLY A 330 16.92 3.71 18.61
N SER A 331 16.45 2.99 19.63
CA SER A 331 16.86 1.62 19.91
C SER A 331 16.45 0.64 18.79
N CYS A 332 15.26 0.81 18.22
CA CYS A 332 14.82 0.02 17.08
C CYS A 332 15.71 0.25 15.85
N MET A 333 16.06 1.51 15.56
CA MET A 333 16.95 1.87 14.45
C MET A 333 18.40 1.36 14.66
N GLU A 334 18.90 1.39 15.90
CA GLU A 334 20.18 0.77 16.25
C GLU A 334 20.14 -0.75 16.05
N GLY A 335 19.06 -1.41 16.45
CA GLY A 335 18.85 -2.83 16.19
C GLY A 335 18.83 -3.16 14.68
N LEU A 336 18.19 -2.32 13.87
CA LEU A 336 18.22 -2.45 12.40
C LEU A 336 19.63 -2.29 11.83
N ASP A 337 20.41 -1.29 12.27
CA ASP A 337 21.81 -1.12 11.86
C ASP A 337 22.65 -2.36 12.20
N MET A 338 22.52 -2.88 13.42
CA MET A 338 23.23 -4.08 13.85
C MET A 338 22.87 -5.31 12.99
N LEU A 339 21.58 -5.49 12.70
CA LEU A 339 21.11 -6.61 11.88
C LEU A 339 21.59 -6.51 10.44
N PHE A 340 21.47 -5.35 9.80
CA PHE A 340 21.94 -5.17 8.43
C PHE A 340 23.45 -5.23 8.31
N HIS A 341 24.18 -4.77 9.32
CA HIS A 341 25.62 -4.94 9.34
C HIS A 341 26.00 -6.41 9.41
N THR A 342 25.35 -7.17 10.29
CA THR A 342 25.66 -8.59 10.50
C THR A 342 25.27 -9.44 9.29
N LEU A 343 24.12 -9.16 8.67
CA LEU A 343 23.60 -9.96 7.56
C LEU A 343 24.20 -9.57 6.20
N TYR A 344 24.41 -8.27 5.98
CA TYR A 344 24.70 -7.72 4.66
C TYR A 344 25.94 -6.82 4.62
N GLY A 345 26.67 -6.64 5.73
CA GLY A 345 27.79 -5.69 5.76
C GLY A 345 27.37 -4.22 5.63
N ILE A 346 26.08 -3.90 5.82
CA ILE A 346 25.52 -2.56 5.62
C ILE A 346 25.50 -1.75 6.91
N ARG A 347 25.79 -0.46 6.80
CA ARG A 347 25.65 0.52 7.88
C ARG A 347 24.71 1.65 7.49
N LEU A 348 23.87 2.04 8.43
CA LEU A 348 22.93 3.15 8.34
C LEU A 348 23.57 4.39 9.00
N ARG A 349 23.92 5.39 8.20
CA ARG A 349 24.57 6.61 8.67
C ARG A 349 23.64 7.81 8.52
N LEU A 350 23.23 8.42 9.63
CA LEU A 350 22.51 9.68 9.58
C LEU A 350 23.35 10.75 8.88
N CYS A 351 22.78 11.46 7.91
CA CYS A 351 23.45 12.53 7.18
C CYS A 351 22.57 13.79 7.10
N PRO A 352 23.18 14.99 6.97
CA PRO A 352 22.42 16.23 6.96
C PRO A 352 21.60 16.39 5.68
N LEU A 353 20.41 16.98 5.85
CA LEU A 353 19.57 17.43 4.74
C LEU A 353 20.18 18.69 4.09
N LYS A 354 20.09 18.76 2.76
CA LYS A 354 20.39 19.97 1.99
C LYS A 354 19.19 20.93 2.04
N PRO A 355 19.42 22.25 1.88
CA PRO A 355 18.31 23.21 1.78
C PRO A 355 17.32 22.82 0.67
N GLY A 356 16.03 22.75 1.02
CA GLY A 356 14.95 22.39 0.09
C GLY A 356 14.81 20.90 -0.21
N GLU A 357 15.57 20.02 0.46
CA GLU A 357 15.53 18.58 0.22
C GLU A 357 14.36 17.87 0.93
N ALA A 358 13.91 18.40 2.09
CA ALA A 358 12.83 17.82 2.88
C ALA A 358 11.49 18.53 2.66
N TRP A 359 10.39 17.77 2.73
CA TRP A 359 9.01 18.26 2.65
C TRP A 359 8.40 18.59 4.02
N SER A 360 9.06 18.21 5.12
CA SER A 360 8.63 18.44 6.51
C SER A 360 9.85 18.68 7.41
N SER A 361 9.64 19.23 8.61
CA SER A 361 10.71 19.51 9.59
C SER A 361 11.37 18.25 10.16
N ASP A 362 10.60 17.18 10.32
CA ASP A 362 11.01 15.98 11.05
C ASP A 362 11.43 14.83 10.12
N ILE A 363 12.06 15.19 8.99
CA ILE A 363 12.61 14.22 8.03
C ILE A 363 14.05 13.90 8.42
N TYR A 364 14.36 12.61 8.50
CA TYR A 364 15.72 12.13 8.70
C TYR A 364 16.27 11.55 7.42
N LYS A 365 17.51 11.86 7.09
CA LYS A 365 18.18 11.31 5.92
C LYS A 365 19.26 10.32 6.37
N ILE A 366 19.17 9.10 5.87
CA ILE A 366 20.10 8.03 6.16
C ILE A 366 20.84 7.68 4.88
N GLN A 367 22.16 7.60 4.98
CA GLN A 367 23.03 7.04 3.98
C GLN A 367 23.21 5.54 4.25
N VAL A 368 22.94 4.72 3.25
CA VAL A 368 23.19 3.26 3.27
C VAL A 368 24.58 3.02 2.71
N VAL A 369 25.46 2.41 3.50
CA VAL A 369 26.86 2.19 3.14
C VAL A 369 27.23 0.73 3.37
N HIS A 370 27.64 0.04 2.32
CA HIS A 370 28.23 -1.29 2.42
C HIS A 370 29.71 -1.20 2.82
N GLU A 371 30.19 -2.15 3.62
CA GLU A 371 31.54 -2.12 4.17
C GLU A 371 32.66 -2.18 3.13
N SER A 372 32.45 -2.88 2.01
CA SER A 372 33.44 -3.04 0.94
C SER A 372 33.10 -2.25 -0.32
N GLU A 373 31.81 -2.18 -0.70
CA GLU A 373 31.35 -1.50 -1.92
C GLU A 373 31.13 0.00 -1.72
N GLY A 374 31.06 0.46 -0.47
CA GLY A 374 30.90 1.85 -0.14
C GLY A 374 29.45 2.32 -0.25
N PHE A 375 29.23 3.48 -0.86
CA PHE A 375 27.92 4.14 -0.82
C PHE A 375 26.89 3.45 -1.74
N ILE A 376 25.78 3.00 -1.15
CA ILE A 376 24.70 2.28 -1.86
C ILE A 376 23.55 3.22 -2.21
N GLY A 377 23.02 4.00 -1.27
CA GLY A 377 21.85 4.84 -1.54
C GLY A 377 21.36 5.64 -0.34
N HIS A 378 20.25 6.36 -0.52
CA HIS A 378 19.66 7.20 0.54
C HIS A 378 18.25 6.76 0.93
N ILE A 379 17.98 6.72 2.23
CA ILE A 379 16.65 6.55 2.81
C ILE A 379 16.23 7.85 3.47
N TYR A 380 15.09 8.40 3.09
CA TYR A 380 14.45 9.51 3.79
C TYR A 380 13.36 8.95 4.68
N CYS A 381 13.46 9.20 5.98
CA CYS A 381 12.53 8.68 6.97
C CYS A 381 11.56 9.76 7.40
N ASP A 382 10.27 9.54 7.13
CA ASP A 382 9.14 10.34 7.57
C ASP A 382 8.35 9.53 8.61
N PHE A 383 8.86 9.51 9.84
CA PHE A 383 8.40 8.60 10.87
C PHE A 383 7.10 9.01 11.56
N TYR A 384 6.90 10.30 11.78
CA TYR A 384 5.89 10.76 12.73
C TYR A 384 4.56 11.06 12.08
N ASP A 385 3.50 10.87 12.85
CA ASP A 385 2.17 11.35 12.50
C ASP A 385 2.15 12.89 12.42
N ARG A 386 1.35 13.43 11.49
CA ARG A 386 1.10 14.87 11.38
C ARG A 386 -0.21 15.15 10.65
N PRO A 387 -0.83 16.32 10.88
CA PRO A 387 -2.05 16.70 10.18
C PRO A 387 -1.92 16.58 8.65
N ARG A 388 -2.92 15.94 8.03
CA ARG A 388 -3.02 15.70 6.57
C ARG A 388 -2.04 14.70 5.98
N LYS A 389 -1.13 14.11 6.77
CA LYS A 389 -0.40 12.92 6.32
C LYS A 389 -1.36 11.72 6.36
N PRO A 390 -1.39 10.87 5.33
CA PRO A 390 -2.17 9.64 5.38
C PRO A 390 -1.68 8.72 6.50
N HIS A 391 -2.60 8.10 7.22
CA HIS A 391 -2.29 7.07 8.22
C HIS A 391 -2.02 5.72 7.54
N GLN A 392 -0.94 5.68 6.75
CA GLN A 392 -0.48 4.50 6.05
C GLN A 392 1.03 4.41 6.20
N ASP A 393 1.47 3.28 6.76
CA ASP A 393 2.88 2.89 6.77
C ASP A 393 3.21 2.34 5.38
N CYS A 394 4.26 2.84 4.75
CA CYS A 394 4.68 2.42 3.42
C CYS A 394 6.10 2.85 3.05
N HIS A 395 6.66 2.10 2.12
CA HIS A 395 7.91 2.38 1.42
C HIS A 395 7.65 2.91 0.00
N PHE A 396 8.37 3.96 -0.39
CA PHE A 396 8.40 4.48 -1.77
C PHE A 396 9.80 4.43 -2.35
N THR A 397 9.96 3.87 -3.55
CA THR A 397 11.16 4.05 -4.36
C THR A 397 11.03 5.33 -5.17
N ILE A 398 11.84 6.35 -4.90
CA ILE A 398 11.83 7.63 -5.64
C ILE A 398 12.75 7.57 -6.85
N VAL A 399 13.88 6.87 -6.69
CA VAL A 399 14.85 6.59 -7.74
C VAL A 399 15.29 5.15 -7.56
N GLY A 400 15.17 4.34 -8.62
CA GLY A 400 15.66 2.96 -8.64
C GLY A 400 17.17 2.87 -8.88
N GLY A 401 17.78 1.78 -8.41
CA GLY A 401 19.16 1.42 -8.73
C GLY A 401 19.30 1.05 -10.21
N LYS A 402 20.29 1.61 -10.90
CA LYS A 402 20.51 1.34 -12.34
C LYS A 402 21.93 1.67 -12.80
N GLU A 403 22.53 0.81 -13.60
CA GLU A 403 23.72 1.16 -14.39
C GLU A 403 23.30 2.03 -15.59
N LEU A 404 23.93 3.19 -15.72
CA LEU A 404 23.67 4.16 -16.78
C LEU A 404 24.51 3.86 -18.04
N PRO A 405 24.11 4.34 -19.23
CA PRO A 405 24.84 4.08 -20.47
C PRO A 405 26.30 4.55 -20.48
N ASP A 406 26.66 5.48 -19.60
CA ASP A 406 28.03 5.98 -19.44
C ASP A 406 28.90 5.13 -18.49
N GLY A 407 28.35 4.02 -17.97
CA GLY A 407 28.99 3.11 -17.02
C GLY A 407 28.97 3.59 -15.57
N THR A 408 28.32 4.72 -15.27
CA THR A 408 28.10 5.16 -13.89
C THR A 408 26.86 4.49 -13.28
N TYR A 409 26.79 4.42 -11.95
CA TYR A 409 25.64 3.84 -11.26
C TYR A 409 24.72 4.93 -10.70
N GLN A 410 23.44 4.84 -11.01
CA GLN A 410 22.36 5.62 -10.41
C GLN A 410 21.98 4.96 -9.08
N ASN A 411 22.39 5.56 -7.97
CA ASN A 411 22.10 5.01 -6.66
C ASN A 411 20.61 5.19 -6.28
N PRO A 412 20.00 4.18 -5.66
CA PRO A 412 18.61 4.26 -5.23
C PRO A 412 18.36 5.34 -4.16
N VAL A 413 17.17 5.93 -4.26
CA VAL A 413 16.63 6.86 -3.28
C VAL A 413 15.24 6.39 -2.90
N VAL A 414 15.02 6.15 -1.61
CA VAL A 414 13.74 5.66 -1.11
C VAL A 414 13.22 6.53 0.04
N VAL A 415 11.92 6.52 0.25
CA VAL A 415 11.26 7.15 1.39
C VAL A 415 10.57 6.07 2.22
N LEU A 416 10.84 6.09 3.52
CA LEU A 416 10.16 5.29 4.52
C LEU A 416 9.14 6.19 5.22
N MET A 417 7.86 5.98 5.01
CA MET A 417 6.79 6.76 5.62
C MET A 417 6.06 5.90 6.65
N LEU A 418 6.08 6.30 7.92
CA LEU A 418 5.36 5.63 9.01
C LEU A 418 4.46 6.62 9.76
N THR A 419 3.55 6.11 10.58
CA THR A 419 2.64 6.90 11.42
C THR A 419 2.93 6.69 12.91
N LEU A 420 4.16 7.01 13.33
CA LEU A 420 4.61 6.83 14.72
C LEU A 420 4.21 8.02 15.61
N PRO A 421 4.02 7.80 16.93
CA PRO A 421 3.80 8.89 17.87
C PRO A 421 5.01 9.82 17.91
N SER A 422 4.78 11.12 17.80
CA SER A 422 5.81 12.13 17.95
C SER A 422 6.45 12.08 19.34
N PRO A 423 7.76 12.35 19.47
CA PRO A 423 8.41 12.42 20.78
C PRO A 423 7.79 13.54 21.63
N ALA A 424 7.65 13.29 22.93
CA ALA A 424 7.19 14.28 23.90
C ALA A 424 8.38 14.89 24.65
N TRP A 425 8.16 16.01 25.35
CA TRP A 425 9.23 16.63 26.12
C TRP A 425 9.82 15.66 27.15
N GLY A 426 11.10 15.30 26.98
CA GLY A 426 11.80 14.34 27.84
C GLY A 426 11.49 12.86 27.60
N THR A 427 10.65 12.50 26.62
CA THR A 427 10.31 11.11 26.30
C THR A 427 10.51 10.83 24.81
N PRO A 428 11.33 9.84 24.41
CA PRO A 428 11.50 9.50 23.00
C PRO A 428 10.19 8.96 22.41
N SER A 429 10.13 8.82 21.07
CA SER A 429 9.05 8.09 20.43
C SER A 429 9.12 6.61 20.86
N LEU A 430 8.10 6.15 21.58
CA LEU A 430 7.97 4.78 22.06
C LEU A 430 7.00 4.01 21.16
N LEU A 431 7.42 2.85 20.68
CA LEU A 431 6.71 2.05 19.69
C LEU A 431 6.02 0.88 20.38
N THR A 432 4.78 0.61 20.01
CA THR A 432 4.19 -0.70 20.33
C THR A 432 4.94 -1.81 19.57
N PRO A 433 4.87 -3.09 20.01
CA PRO A 433 5.45 -4.19 19.25
C PRO A 433 5.01 -4.22 17.77
N ASN A 434 3.74 -3.91 17.50
CA ASN A 434 3.23 -3.86 16.13
C ASN A 434 3.83 -2.71 15.31
N MET A 435 4.07 -1.55 15.93
CA MET A 435 4.77 -0.43 15.27
C MET A 435 6.23 -0.76 15.00
N ALA A 436 6.89 -1.49 15.91
CA ALA A 436 8.25 -1.99 15.68
C ALA A 436 8.28 -3.02 14.53
N ASP A 437 7.37 -3.99 14.52
CA ASP A 437 7.24 -4.95 13.43
C ASP A 437 7.00 -4.24 12.07
N ASN A 438 6.12 -3.24 12.03
CA ASN A 438 5.90 -2.42 10.83
C ASN A 438 7.16 -1.66 10.39
N LEU A 439 7.90 -1.05 11.32
CA LEU A 439 9.16 -0.38 11.00
C LEU A 439 10.16 -1.35 10.35
N PHE A 440 10.28 -2.57 10.89
CA PHE A 440 11.16 -3.60 10.34
C PHE A 440 10.67 -4.11 8.98
N HIS A 441 9.35 -4.26 8.80
CA HIS A 441 8.74 -4.63 7.53
C HIS A 441 9.06 -3.62 6.43
N GLU A 442 8.79 -2.34 6.67
CA GLU A 442 9.02 -1.28 5.68
C GLU A 442 10.52 -1.09 5.41
N MET A 443 11.37 -1.24 6.42
CA MET A 443 12.82 -1.22 6.23
C MET A 443 13.32 -2.42 5.41
N GLY A 444 12.64 -3.57 5.50
CA GLY A 444 12.87 -4.70 4.62
C GLY A 444 12.64 -4.36 3.14
N HIS A 445 11.56 -3.65 2.82
CA HIS A 445 11.30 -3.13 1.46
C HIS A 445 12.37 -2.11 1.02
N ALA A 446 12.80 -1.24 1.94
CA ALA A 446 13.88 -0.30 1.66
C ALA A 446 15.19 -1.04 1.33
N MET A 447 15.55 -2.09 2.07
CA MET A 447 16.74 -2.90 1.77
C MET A 447 16.61 -3.67 0.46
N HIS A 448 15.43 -4.23 0.15
CA HIS A 448 15.19 -4.86 -1.14
C HIS A 448 15.48 -3.87 -2.28
N SER A 449 14.99 -2.64 -2.19
CA SER A 449 15.22 -1.61 -3.22
C SER A 449 16.69 -1.13 -3.29
N MET A 450 17.44 -1.25 -2.20
CA MET A 450 18.85 -0.84 -2.13
C MET A 450 19.80 -1.89 -2.69
N LEU A 451 19.44 -3.17 -2.59
CA LEU A 451 20.30 -4.32 -2.91
C LEU A 451 19.85 -5.07 -4.16
N ALA A 452 18.83 -4.57 -4.85
CA ALA A 452 18.28 -5.12 -6.09
C ALA A 452 19.28 -5.06 -7.26
#